data_AF-A0A4Y7PIX6-F1
#
_entry.id   AF-A0A4Y7PIX6-F1
#
_cell.length_a   1.000
_cell.length_b   1.000
_cell.length_c   1.000
_cell.angle_alpha   90.00
_cell.angle_beta   90.00
_cell.angle_gamma   90.00
#
_symmetry.space_group_name_H-M   'P 1'
#
loop_
_entity.id
_entity.type
_entity.pdbx_description
1 polymer ?
#
loop_
_entity_poly.entity_id
_entity_poly.type
_entity_poly.pdbx_seq_one_letter_code
_entity_poly.pdbx_strand_id
1 'polypeptide(L)'
;DTSAFPEWLVNALAFIIKQDVKGVVWEAVINMWVELERRLGFPTTDASDPASRLDTKHRPAQVSTWIRSGRPYNKVPPIADPAEYGNSWRKWWKGLQPKWRDAGVDWPLRDGIAGTEGAWTGEKWPGVAKGGKNGFHIVIVTLVWWNSVATEPADRRAFAVALVDVEWCLCQVVEALKLKGKRAA
;
A
#
# COMPACT_ATOMS: atom_id res chain seq x y z
N ASP A 1 -16.30 15.39 3.04
CA ASP A 1 -17.09 15.51 1.80
C ASP A 1 -16.47 14.55 0.77
N THR A 2 -17.20 13.51 0.36
CA THR A 2 -16.75 12.50 -0.62
C THR A 2 -17.41 12.69 -1.98
N SER A 3 -18.16 13.79 -2.21
CA SER A 3 -18.90 14.04 -3.44
C SER A 3 -18.02 14.08 -4.70
N ALA A 4 -16.75 14.44 -4.55
CA ALA A 4 -15.75 14.45 -5.63
C ALA A 4 -15.01 13.12 -5.82
N PHE A 5 -15.28 12.09 -5.01
CA PHE A 5 -14.56 10.82 -5.10
C PHE A 5 -15.15 9.92 -6.20
N PRO A 6 -14.29 9.25 -6.98
CA PRO A 6 -14.79 8.25 -7.92
C PRO A 6 -15.45 7.09 -7.17
N GLU A 7 -16.47 6.49 -7.78
CA GLU A 7 -17.30 5.42 -7.16
C GLU A 7 -16.45 4.28 -6.59
N TRP A 8 -15.37 3.91 -7.29
CA TRP A 8 -14.48 2.83 -6.85
C TRP A 8 -13.79 3.14 -5.52
N LEU A 9 -13.43 4.41 -5.28
CA LEU A 9 -12.77 4.85 -4.05
C LEU A 9 -13.77 4.84 -2.90
N VAL A 10 -15.00 5.27 -3.14
CA VAL A 10 -16.10 5.19 -2.16
C VAL A 10 -16.36 3.74 -1.75
N ASN A 11 -16.48 2.83 -2.72
CA ASN A 11 -16.68 1.40 -2.46
C ASN A 11 -15.51 0.78 -1.69
N ALA A 12 -14.27 1.13 -2.07
CA ALA A 12 -13.06 0.66 -1.38
C ALA A 12 -13.00 1.16 0.07
N LEU A 13 -13.27 2.46 0.32
CA LEU A 13 -13.32 3.04 1.67
C LEU A 13 -14.42 2.38 2.52
N ALA A 14 -15.61 2.18 1.95
CA ALA A 14 -16.72 1.52 2.65
C ALA A 14 -16.36 0.09 3.08
N PHE A 15 -15.57 -0.62 2.28
CA PHE A 15 -15.01 -1.91 2.67
C PHE A 15 -13.95 -1.76 3.78
N ILE A 16 -12.92 -0.93 3.57
CA ILE A 16 -11.74 -0.78 4.44
C ILE A 16 -12.12 -0.29 5.85
N ILE A 17 -13.02 0.69 5.96
CA ILE A 17 -13.41 1.29 7.25
C ILE A 17 -14.22 0.31 8.11
N LYS A 18 -14.94 -0.63 7.49
CA LYS A 18 -15.73 -1.66 8.21
C LYS A 18 -14.88 -2.77 8.81
N GLN A 19 -13.57 -2.83 8.51
CA GLN A 19 -12.70 -3.91 8.95
C GLN A 19 -12.27 -3.72 10.40
N ASP A 20 -11.98 -4.84 11.08
CA ASP A 20 -11.49 -4.83 12.46
C ASP A 20 -9.98 -4.61 12.56
N VAL A 21 -9.50 -3.55 11.93
CA VAL A 21 -8.14 -3.03 12.11
C VAL A 21 -8.25 -1.73 12.91
N LYS A 22 -7.52 -1.62 14.02
CA LYS A 22 -7.65 -0.52 14.98
C LYS A 22 -6.32 0.19 15.22
N GLY A 23 -6.41 1.43 15.69
CA GLY A 23 -5.27 2.22 16.15
C GLY A 23 -4.87 3.34 15.19
N VAL A 24 -4.13 4.31 15.72
CA VAL A 24 -3.76 5.55 15.04
C VAL A 24 -2.97 5.33 13.76
N VAL A 25 -2.16 4.27 13.69
CA VAL A 25 -1.37 3.91 12.49
C VAL A 25 -2.30 3.52 11.34
N TRP A 26 -3.37 2.77 11.63
CA TRP A 26 -4.34 2.37 10.60
C TRP A 26 -5.13 3.57 10.07
N GLU A 27 -5.57 4.45 10.96
CA GLU A 27 -6.25 5.69 10.60
C GLU A 27 -5.34 6.59 9.72
N ALA A 28 -4.05 6.68 10.07
CA ALA A 28 -3.06 7.40 9.27
C ALA A 28 -2.91 6.79 7.87
N VAL A 29 -2.84 5.46 7.73
CA VAL A 29 -2.80 4.77 6.43
C VAL A 29 -4.00 5.14 5.56
N ILE A 30 -5.22 5.11 6.10
CA ILE A 30 -6.44 5.45 5.35
C ILE A 30 -6.38 6.92 4.90
N ASN A 31 -6.05 7.82 5.82
CA ASN A 31 -5.98 9.26 5.54
C ASN A 31 -4.92 9.60 4.48
N MET A 32 -3.72 9.03 4.60
CA MET A 32 -2.63 9.26 3.66
C MET A 32 -2.87 8.60 2.31
N TRP A 33 -3.66 7.52 2.26
CA TRP A 33 -4.06 6.93 0.98
C TRP A 33 -5.03 7.82 0.22
N VAL A 34 -6.05 8.37 0.90
CA VAL A 34 -6.96 9.35 0.28
C VAL A 34 -6.18 10.59 -0.19
N GLU A 35 -5.17 11.02 0.57
CA GLU A 35 -4.25 12.09 0.18
C GLU A 35 -3.43 11.74 -1.07
N LEU A 36 -2.91 10.52 -1.15
CA LEU A 36 -2.22 10.01 -2.34
C LEU A 36 -3.13 10.06 -3.57
N GLU A 37 -4.34 9.49 -3.49
CA GLU A 37 -5.28 9.46 -4.61
C GLU A 37 -5.63 10.87 -5.09
N ARG A 38 -5.89 11.80 -4.17
CA ARG A 38 -6.16 13.20 -4.50
C ARG A 38 -4.98 13.87 -5.17
N ARG A 39 -3.74 13.63 -4.71
CA ARG A 39 -2.52 14.18 -5.35
C ARG A 39 -2.26 13.62 -6.73
N LEU A 40 -2.69 12.39 -6.98
CA LEU A 40 -2.61 11.76 -8.29
C LEU A 40 -3.81 12.10 -9.20
N GLY A 41 -4.75 12.91 -8.72
CA GLY A 41 -5.92 13.34 -9.50
C GLY A 41 -6.97 12.25 -9.69
N PHE A 42 -7.09 11.32 -8.75
CA PHE A 42 -8.04 10.21 -8.78
C PHE A 42 -8.00 9.41 -10.09
N PRO A 43 -6.85 8.80 -10.45
CA PRO A 43 -6.71 8.13 -11.73
C PRO A 43 -7.73 7.00 -11.89
N THR A 44 -8.53 7.07 -12.95
CA THR A 44 -9.62 6.13 -13.25
C THR A 44 -9.27 5.14 -14.36
N THR A 45 -8.11 5.30 -15.01
CA THR A 45 -7.69 4.43 -16.12
C THR A 45 -7.37 3.04 -15.62
N ASP A 46 -8.41 2.21 -15.63
CA ASP A 46 -8.28 0.77 -15.49
C ASP A 46 -7.54 0.25 -16.73
N ALA A 47 -6.30 -0.16 -16.50
CA ALA A 47 -5.54 -1.07 -17.36
C ALA A 47 -4.72 -0.54 -18.55
N SER A 48 -4.94 0.66 -19.09
CA SER A 48 -4.20 1.08 -20.30
C SER A 48 -2.77 1.57 -20.05
N ASP A 49 -2.48 2.09 -18.86
CA ASP A 49 -1.14 2.56 -18.51
C ASP A 49 -0.44 1.59 -17.54
N PRO A 50 0.54 0.79 -17.99
CA PRO A 50 1.38 -0.03 -17.12
C PRO A 50 2.04 0.79 -16.00
N ALA A 51 2.33 2.07 -16.23
CA ALA A 51 2.93 2.95 -15.25
C ALA A 51 1.96 3.35 -14.13
N SER A 52 0.67 3.01 -14.20
CA SER A 52 -0.30 3.22 -13.12
C SER A 52 -0.50 2.00 -12.21
N ARG A 53 0.20 0.88 -12.48
CA ARG A 53 0.02 -0.39 -11.77
C ARG A 53 1.18 -0.70 -10.82
N LEU A 54 0.89 -1.40 -9.72
CA LEU A 54 1.91 -2.04 -8.90
C LEU A 54 2.57 -3.21 -9.64
N ASP A 55 3.86 -3.42 -9.40
CA ASP A 55 4.61 -4.56 -9.94
C ASP A 55 4.04 -5.90 -9.42
N THR A 56 4.13 -6.94 -10.25
CA THR A 56 3.56 -8.27 -9.99
C THR A 56 4.57 -9.28 -9.45
N LYS A 57 5.87 -8.97 -9.49
CA LYS A 57 6.94 -9.85 -9.05
C LYS A 57 6.80 -10.17 -7.57
N HIS A 58 6.84 -11.45 -7.22
CA HIS A 58 6.65 -11.96 -5.86
C HIS A 58 5.29 -11.67 -5.21
N ARG A 59 4.33 -11.07 -5.93
CA ARG A 59 2.98 -10.82 -5.43
C ARG A 59 2.33 -12.12 -4.92
N PRO A 60 1.72 -12.13 -3.72
CA PRO A 60 1.03 -13.32 -3.23
C PRO A 60 -0.06 -13.76 -4.21
N ALA A 61 -0.19 -15.08 -4.44
CA ALA A 61 -1.09 -15.64 -5.45
C ALA A 61 -2.56 -15.22 -5.21
N GLN A 62 -2.95 -15.10 -3.94
CA GLN A 62 -4.25 -14.59 -3.48
C GLN A 62 -4.61 -13.24 -4.11
N VAL A 63 -3.63 -12.33 -4.18
CA VAL A 63 -3.82 -10.98 -4.75
C VAL A 63 -4.06 -11.07 -6.25
N SER A 64 -3.28 -11.89 -6.95
CA SER A 64 -3.44 -12.11 -8.40
C SER A 64 -4.81 -12.70 -8.74
N THR A 65 -5.26 -13.69 -7.98
CA THR A 65 -6.59 -14.30 -8.14
C THR A 65 -7.71 -13.30 -7.85
N TRP A 66 -7.60 -12.52 -6.79
CA TRP A 66 -8.58 -11.50 -6.42
C TRP A 66 -8.72 -10.41 -7.48
N ILE A 67 -7.59 -9.90 -8.00
CA ILE A 67 -7.54 -8.93 -9.10
C ILE A 67 -8.21 -9.49 -10.36
N ARG A 68 -7.88 -10.73 -10.74
CA ARG A 68 -8.45 -11.40 -11.92
C ARG A 68 -9.95 -11.65 -11.79
N SER A 69 -10.44 -11.82 -10.56
CA SER A 69 -11.86 -12.00 -10.25
C SER A 69 -12.65 -10.68 -10.17
N GLY A 70 -12.05 -9.54 -10.53
CA GLY A 70 -12.71 -8.24 -10.50
C GLY A 70 -12.70 -7.54 -9.14
N ARG A 71 -11.79 -7.94 -8.24
CA ARG A 71 -11.61 -7.33 -6.91
C ARG A 71 -12.86 -7.40 -6.00
N PRO A 72 -13.53 -8.57 -5.85
CA PRO A 72 -14.71 -8.67 -5.01
C PRO A 72 -14.36 -8.42 -3.53
N TYR A 73 -14.91 -7.36 -2.93
CA TYR A 73 -14.69 -7.04 -1.51
C TYR A 73 -15.40 -8.01 -0.55
N ASN A 74 -16.48 -8.64 -1.00
CA ASN A 74 -17.24 -9.64 -0.24
C ASN A 74 -16.61 -11.05 -0.28
N LYS A 75 -15.51 -11.24 -1.02
CA LYS A 75 -14.86 -12.54 -1.20
C LYS A 75 -13.36 -12.42 -0.97
N VAL A 76 -12.98 -12.48 0.30
CA VAL A 76 -11.56 -12.55 0.72
C VAL A 76 -10.97 -13.88 0.23
N PRO A 77 -9.80 -13.88 -0.44
CA PRO A 77 -9.13 -15.12 -0.82
C PRO A 77 -8.76 -15.98 0.40
N PRO A 78 -8.81 -17.32 0.30
CA PRO A 78 -8.39 -18.17 1.39
C PRO A 78 -6.88 -18.00 1.67
N ILE A 79 -6.54 -17.79 2.94
CA ILE A 79 -5.17 -17.76 3.45
C ILE A 79 -5.07 -18.83 4.53
N ALA A 80 -4.48 -19.98 4.19
CA ALA A 80 -4.37 -21.12 5.09
C ALA A 80 -3.22 -20.96 6.09
N ASP A 81 -2.12 -20.35 5.66
CA ASP A 81 -0.93 -20.10 6.48
C ASP A 81 -0.66 -18.58 6.52
N PRO A 82 -1.01 -17.90 7.64
CA PRO A 82 -0.74 -16.48 7.83
C PRO A 82 0.75 -16.12 7.81
N ALA A 83 1.63 -17.04 8.24
CA ALA A 83 3.06 -16.81 8.29
C ALA A 83 3.68 -16.88 6.88
N GLU A 84 3.30 -17.90 6.09
CA GLU A 84 3.69 -18.01 4.68
C GLU A 84 3.15 -16.82 3.87
N TYR A 85 1.89 -16.45 4.08
CA TYR A 85 1.31 -15.25 3.48
C TYR A 85 2.13 -14.02 3.82
N GLY A 86 2.45 -13.81 5.09
CA GLY A 86 3.28 -12.71 5.55
C GLY A 86 4.67 -12.66 4.92
N ASN A 87 5.32 -13.82 4.76
CA ASN A 87 6.62 -13.92 4.07
C ASN A 87 6.51 -13.49 2.61
N SER A 88 5.52 -14.03 1.87
CA SER A 88 5.29 -13.68 0.47
C SER A 88 4.91 -12.20 0.30
N TRP A 89 4.09 -11.68 1.22
CA TRP A 89 3.66 -10.29 1.24
C TRP A 89 4.84 -9.34 1.45
N ARG A 90 5.71 -9.62 2.43
CA ARG A 90 6.92 -8.82 2.67
C ARG A 90 7.86 -8.83 1.48
N LYS A 91 8.05 -10.00 0.84
CA LYS A 91 8.88 -10.12 -0.36
C LYS A 91 8.34 -9.28 -1.52
N TRP A 92 7.02 -9.27 -1.71
CA TRP A 92 6.38 -8.40 -2.69
C TRP A 92 6.53 -6.92 -2.34
N TRP A 93 6.19 -6.54 -1.10
CA TRP A 93 6.25 -5.16 -0.63
C TRP A 93 7.66 -4.58 -0.76
N LYS A 94 8.68 -5.35 -0.40
CA LYS A 94 10.11 -5.03 -0.58
C LYS A 94 10.44 -4.77 -2.06
N GLY A 95 9.94 -5.60 -2.98
CA GLY A 95 10.11 -5.41 -4.42
C GLY A 95 9.45 -4.15 -5.00
N LEU A 96 8.47 -3.57 -4.29
CA LEU A 96 7.85 -2.30 -4.68
C LEU A 96 8.64 -1.07 -4.21
N GLN A 97 9.59 -1.25 -3.29
CA GLN A 97 10.31 -0.13 -2.69
C GLN A 97 11.44 0.39 -3.58
N PRO A 98 11.83 1.66 -3.41
CA PRO A 98 13.09 2.16 -3.95
C PRO A 98 14.29 1.33 -3.47
N LYS A 99 15.29 1.16 -4.34
CA LYS A 99 16.48 0.33 -4.06
C LYS A 99 17.21 0.71 -2.77
N TRP A 100 17.21 1.99 -2.39
CA TRP A 100 17.89 2.45 -1.17
C TRP A 100 17.22 1.96 0.13
N ARG A 101 15.92 1.62 0.10
CA ARG A 101 15.24 0.97 1.25
C ARG A 101 15.66 -0.48 1.41
N ASP A 102 15.98 -1.13 0.29
CA ASP A 102 16.46 -2.51 0.20
C ASP A 102 18.00 -2.58 0.23
N ALA A 103 18.62 -2.03 1.27
CA ALA A 103 20.08 -2.05 1.43
C ALA A 103 20.61 -3.42 1.91
N GLY A 104 20.01 -4.53 1.49
CA GLY A 104 20.41 -5.88 1.90
C GLY A 104 19.92 -6.32 3.29
N VAL A 105 19.02 -5.57 3.91
CA VAL A 105 18.33 -5.97 5.16
C VAL A 105 17.09 -6.80 4.82
N ASP A 106 16.82 -7.87 5.56
CA ASP A 106 15.65 -8.74 5.31
C ASP A 106 14.34 -8.06 5.69
N TRP A 107 14.22 -7.56 6.93
CA TRP A 107 13.02 -6.90 7.47
C TRP A 107 13.27 -6.38 8.91
N PRO A 108 12.76 -5.21 9.33
CA PRO A 108 12.05 -4.19 8.54
C PRO A 108 12.98 -3.50 7.55
N LEU A 109 12.39 -2.78 6.58
CA LEU A 109 13.16 -2.02 5.60
C LEU A 109 13.81 -0.81 6.27
N ARG A 110 14.82 -0.22 5.63
CA ARG A 110 15.43 1.00 6.16
C ARG A 110 14.44 2.16 6.04
N ASP A 111 14.23 2.81 7.17
CA ASP A 111 13.66 4.15 7.19
C ASP A 111 14.77 5.12 6.78
N GLY A 112 14.49 6.01 5.83
CA GLY A 112 15.41 7.08 5.49
C GLY A 112 15.62 7.93 6.74
N ILE A 113 16.86 8.00 7.25
CA ILE A 113 17.18 8.94 8.32
C ILE A 113 16.89 10.34 7.77
N ALA A 114 16.04 11.10 8.46
CA ALA A 114 15.86 12.51 8.18
C ALA A 114 17.24 13.19 8.21
N GLY A 115 17.74 13.59 7.03
CA GLY A 115 19.05 14.23 6.88
C GLY A 115 20.15 13.42 6.19
N THR A 116 19.94 12.16 5.80
CA THR A 116 20.87 11.46 4.90
C THR A 116 20.48 11.67 3.43
N GLU A 117 21.48 11.87 2.56
CA GLU A 117 21.30 12.00 1.11
C GLU A 117 20.44 10.84 0.57
N GLY A 118 19.21 11.17 0.14
CA GLY A 118 18.16 10.22 -0.24
C GLY A 118 16.81 10.52 0.40
N ALA A 119 16.78 11.11 1.60
CA ALA A 119 15.53 11.47 2.30
C ALA A 119 14.80 12.68 1.68
N TRP A 120 15.45 13.39 0.76
CA TRP A 120 14.94 14.60 0.09
C TRP A 120 15.41 14.70 -1.36
N THR A 121 15.90 13.61 -1.94
CA THR A 121 16.14 13.60 -3.38
C THR A 121 14.76 13.65 -4.03
N GLY A 122 14.57 14.41 -5.10
CA GLY A 122 13.34 14.37 -5.89
C GLY A 122 13.12 13.02 -6.58
N GLU A 123 13.56 11.93 -5.96
CA GLU A 123 13.39 10.56 -6.40
C GLU A 123 11.91 10.24 -6.48
N LYS A 124 11.59 9.64 -7.61
CA LYS A 124 10.26 9.12 -7.85
C LYS A 124 10.11 7.93 -6.90
N TRP A 125 8.92 7.73 -6.37
CA TRP A 125 8.52 6.48 -5.71
C TRP A 125 7.81 5.57 -6.74
N PRO A 126 8.44 5.19 -7.87
CA PRO A 126 7.73 4.66 -9.02
C PRO A 126 7.08 3.32 -8.74
N GLY A 127 7.50 2.56 -7.73
CA GLY A 127 6.90 1.27 -7.40
C GLY A 127 5.59 1.39 -6.61
N VAL A 128 5.42 2.47 -5.84
CA VAL A 128 4.30 2.63 -4.88
C VAL A 128 3.47 3.90 -5.07
N ALA A 129 3.97 4.95 -5.73
CA ALA A 129 3.19 6.15 -6.07
C ALA A 129 2.19 5.88 -7.22
N LYS A 130 1.26 4.97 -6.99
CA LYS A 130 0.25 4.47 -7.92
C LYS A 130 -1.13 4.68 -7.33
N GLY A 131 -2.01 5.35 -8.05
CA GLY A 131 -3.41 5.53 -7.65
C GLY A 131 -4.34 4.58 -8.39
N GLY A 132 -5.64 4.70 -8.13
CA GLY A 132 -6.68 3.96 -8.86
C GLY A 132 -6.83 2.51 -8.41
N LYS A 133 -7.70 1.78 -9.13
CA LYS A 133 -8.05 0.37 -8.84
C LYS A 133 -6.91 -0.64 -9.05
N ASN A 134 -5.71 -0.19 -9.44
CA ASN A 134 -4.51 -1.03 -9.50
C ASN A 134 -3.31 -0.43 -8.75
N GLY A 135 -3.55 0.62 -7.96
CA GLY A 135 -2.55 1.33 -7.17
C GLY A 135 -2.50 0.89 -5.71
N PHE A 136 -2.15 1.84 -4.84
CA PHE A 136 -1.80 1.59 -3.43
C PHE A 136 -2.93 0.94 -2.62
N HIS A 137 -4.19 1.16 -2.97
CA HIS A 137 -5.32 0.51 -2.29
C HIS A 137 -5.20 -1.02 -2.24
N ILE A 138 -4.55 -1.66 -3.23
CA ILE A 138 -4.31 -3.12 -3.22
C ILE A 138 -3.48 -3.50 -1.98
N VAL A 139 -2.44 -2.73 -1.65
CA VAL A 139 -1.59 -2.98 -0.48
C VAL A 139 -2.44 -2.94 0.79
N ILE A 140 -3.32 -1.94 0.92
CA ILE A 140 -4.19 -1.77 2.09
C ILE A 140 -5.18 -2.94 2.22
N VAL A 141 -5.81 -3.35 1.11
CA VAL A 141 -6.72 -4.50 1.09
C VAL A 141 -6.00 -5.79 1.51
N THR A 142 -4.75 -5.99 1.07
CA THR A 142 -3.97 -7.16 1.46
C THR A 142 -3.56 -7.16 2.94
N LEU A 143 -3.34 -5.99 3.55
CA LEU A 143 -3.14 -5.87 5.00
C LEU A 143 -4.40 -6.24 5.79
N VAL A 144 -5.59 -5.84 5.31
CA VAL A 144 -6.88 -6.25 5.90
C VAL A 144 -6.99 -7.77 5.92
N TRP A 145 -6.68 -8.44 4.81
CA TRP A 145 -6.72 -9.90 4.74
C TRP A 145 -5.78 -10.53 5.74
N TRP A 146 -4.53 -10.02 5.81
CA TRP A 146 -3.55 -10.53 6.75
C TRP A 146 -4.01 -10.38 8.20
N ASN A 147 -4.50 -9.20 8.59
CA ASN A 147 -5.05 -8.97 9.93
C ASN A 147 -6.18 -9.96 10.27
N SER A 148 -7.06 -10.25 9.31
CA SER A 148 -8.20 -11.15 9.54
C SER A 148 -7.81 -12.60 9.84
N VAL A 149 -6.62 -13.03 9.42
CA VAL A 149 -6.13 -14.41 9.62
C VAL A 149 -4.96 -14.49 10.62
N ALA A 150 -4.35 -13.38 11.01
CA ALA A 150 -3.27 -13.33 11.98
C ALA A 150 -3.78 -13.56 13.40
N THR A 151 -3.96 -14.82 13.78
CA THR A 151 -4.42 -15.20 15.13
C THR A 151 -3.27 -15.33 16.11
N GLU A 152 -2.15 -15.90 15.66
CA GLU A 152 -0.98 -16.17 16.50
C GLU A 152 -0.22 -14.89 16.87
N PRO A 153 0.38 -14.81 18.07
CA PRO A 153 1.14 -13.63 18.49
C PRO A 153 2.30 -13.27 17.55
N ALA A 154 2.95 -14.26 16.93
CA ALA A 154 4.01 -14.02 15.97
C ALA A 154 3.48 -13.36 14.69
N ASP A 155 2.36 -13.83 14.16
CA ASP A 155 1.72 -13.27 12.97
C ASP A 155 1.19 -11.86 13.22
N ARG A 156 0.58 -11.62 14.39
CA ARG A 156 0.13 -10.28 14.80
C ARG A 156 1.28 -9.28 14.88
N ARG A 157 2.43 -9.70 15.43
CA ARG A 157 3.64 -8.87 15.46
C ARG A 157 4.16 -8.60 14.05
N ALA A 158 4.23 -9.63 13.22
CA ALA A 158 4.66 -9.50 11.83
C ALA A 158 3.77 -8.54 11.02
N PHE A 159 2.45 -8.65 11.18
CA PHE A 159 1.47 -7.73 10.62
C PHE A 159 1.68 -6.29 11.13
N ALA A 160 1.84 -6.10 12.45
CA ALA A 160 2.00 -4.78 13.03
C ALA A 160 3.25 -4.05 12.48
N VAL A 161 4.37 -4.76 12.32
CA VAL A 161 5.59 -4.20 11.71
C VAL A 161 5.34 -3.82 10.25
N ALA A 162 4.60 -4.64 9.49
CA ALA A 162 4.24 -4.32 8.10
C ALA A 162 3.32 -3.12 7.99
N LEU A 163 2.35 -2.99 8.90
CA LEU A 163 1.45 -1.84 8.94
C LEU A 163 2.22 -0.53 9.21
N VAL A 164 3.17 -0.55 10.15
CA VAL A 164 4.03 0.61 10.44
C VAL A 164 4.91 0.97 9.23
N ASP A 165 5.51 -0.01 8.55
CA ASP A 165 6.32 0.25 7.36
C ASP A 165 5.49 0.88 6.22
N VAL A 166 4.26 0.38 6.02
CA VAL A 166 3.33 0.90 5.00
C VAL A 166 2.90 2.32 5.33
N GLU A 167 2.59 2.61 6.59
CA GLU A 167 2.25 3.97 7.04
C GLU A 167 3.40 4.93 6.75
N TRP A 168 4.60 4.61 7.20
CA TRP A 168 5.78 5.43 6.98
C TRP A 168 6.02 5.67 5.49
N CYS A 169 6.01 4.60 4.68
CA CYS A 169 6.21 4.69 3.24
C CYS A 169 5.18 5.60 2.57
N LEU A 170 3.91 5.45 2.92
CA LEU A 170 2.83 6.23 2.34
C LEU A 170 2.95 7.72 2.70
N CYS A 171 3.34 8.03 3.94
CA CYS A 171 3.69 9.39 4.36
C CYS A 171 4.82 9.98 3.51
N GLN A 172 5.90 9.24 3.28
CA GLN A 172 7.02 9.72 2.46
C GLN A 172 6.62 9.93 0.99
N VAL A 173 5.81 9.03 0.42
CA VAL A 173 5.30 9.15 -0.96
C VAL A 173 4.47 10.41 -1.11
N VAL A 174 3.55 10.65 -0.16
CA VAL A 174 2.70 11.84 -0.14
C VAL A 174 3.54 13.11 -0.03
N GLU A 175 4.54 13.13 0.86
CA GLU A 175 5.43 14.28 1.02
C GLU A 175 6.24 14.59 -0.25
N ALA A 176 6.81 13.58 -0.89
CA ALA A 176 7.52 13.73 -2.16
C ALA A 176 6.62 14.33 -3.26
N LEU A 177 5.34 13.94 -3.32
CA LEU A 177 4.37 14.52 -4.26
C LEU A 177 4.02 15.98 -3.93
N LYS A 178 4.00 16.40 -2.66
CA LYS A 178 3.77 17.83 -2.30
C LYS A 178 4.89 18.72 -2.82
N LEU A 179 6.13 18.28 -2.65
CA LEU A 179 7.32 19.02 -3.05
C LEU A 179 7.40 19.20 -4.56
N LYS A 180 6.97 18.19 -5.33
CA LYS A 180 6.87 18.29 -6.78
C LYS A 180 5.84 19.33 -7.23
N GLY A 181 4.66 19.35 -6.61
CA GLY A 181 3.61 20.33 -6.93
C GLY A 181 4.04 21.77 -6.68
N LYS A 182 4.80 22.03 -5.61
CA LYS A 182 5.32 23.37 -5.29
C LYS A 182 6.42 23.87 -6.25
N ARG A 183 7.16 22.98 -6.91
CA ARG A 183 8.24 23.35 -7.86
C ARG A 183 7.73 23.60 -9.28
N ALA A 184 6.51 23.18 -9.59
CA ALA A 184 5.90 23.29 -10.92
C ALA A 184 4.89 24.45 -11.04
N ALA A 185 4.64 25.17 -9.94
CA ALA A 185 3.82 26.37 -9.85
C ALA A 185 4.73 27.59 -9.64
#